data_AF-A0A3D8K2W1-F1
#
_entry.id   AF-A0A3D8K2W1-F1
#
_cell.length_a   1.000
_cell.length_b   1.000
_cell.length_c   1.000
_cell.angle_alpha   90.00
_cell.angle_beta   90.00
_cell.angle_gamma   90.00
#
_symmetry.space_group_name_H-M   'P 1'
#
loop_
_entity.id
_entity.type
_entity.pdbx_description
1 polymer ?
#
loop_
_entity_poly.entity_id
_entity_poly.type
_entity_poly.pdbx_seq_one_letter_code
_entity_poly.pdbx_strand_id
1 'polypeptide(L)'
;MLTRKKPLQRTAFAPRQGASSLLRTTPLRNTPFKRKARKKRAWHDKKMLDVCRGQICYLRVPGTCPCREPEETIVPCHSNFSEHGKGGARKADDKYTVPGCFWCHAWFDTGGAPLEQKREVFDIAYSRWSRIRDAVEMEIADA
;
A
#
# COMPACT_ATOMS: atom_id res chain seq x y z
N MET A 1 -0.09 5.30 43.35
CA MET A 1 -0.44 4.00 42.73
C MET A 1 -1.91 3.72 43.01
N LEU A 2 -2.77 3.74 41.99
CA LEU A 2 -4.21 3.48 42.15
C LEU A 2 -4.46 1.97 42.18
N THR A 3 -4.70 1.41 43.36
CA THR A 3 -5.06 -0.01 43.53
C THR A 3 -6.58 -0.17 43.62
N ARG A 4 -7.13 -1.03 42.75
CA ARG A 4 -8.56 -1.30 42.66
C ARG A 4 -8.98 -2.23 43.80
N LYS A 5 -9.90 -1.78 44.67
CA LYS A 5 -10.25 -2.46 45.94
C LYS A 5 -11.28 -3.60 45.83
N LYS A 6 -11.87 -3.87 44.66
CA LYS A 6 -12.82 -4.99 44.47
C LYS A 6 -12.49 -5.81 43.22
N PRO A 7 -12.33 -7.14 43.33
CA PRO A 7 -12.20 -8.01 42.18
C PRO A 7 -13.53 -8.07 41.40
N LEU A 8 -13.45 -8.14 40.07
CA LEU A 8 -14.62 -8.35 39.21
C LEU A 8 -15.17 -9.76 39.43
N GLN A 9 -16.43 -9.87 39.82
CA GLN A 9 -17.15 -11.14 39.93
C GLN A 9 -17.45 -11.66 38.52
N ARG A 10 -17.05 -12.91 38.21
CA ARG A 10 -17.38 -13.58 36.95
C ARG A 10 -18.66 -14.38 37.17
N THR A 11 -19.75 -14.00 36.52
CA THR A 11 -20.93 -14.87 36.44
C THR A 11 -20.70 -15.94 35.37
N ALA A 12 -21.14 -17.17 35.65
CA ALA A 12 -21.09 -18.26 34.68
C ALA A 12 -22.11 -18.02 33.57
N PHE A 13 -21.70 -18.25 32.32
CA PHE A 13 -22.59 -18.23 31.16
C PHE A 13 -23.53 -19.44 31.24
N ALA A 14 -24.83 -19.22 31.44
CA ALA A 14 -25.83 -20.27 31.36
C ALA A 14 -26.19 -20.53 29.88
N PRO A 15 -26.00 -21.76 29.35
CA PRO A 15 -26.42 -22.07 27.99
C PRO A 15 -27.95 -22.08 27.91
N ARG A 16 -28.50 -21.31 26.96
CA ARG A 16 -29.94 -21.34 26.64
C ARG A 16 -30.29 -22.71 26.07
N GLN A 17 -31.14 -23.46 26.77
CA GLN A 17 -31.74 -24.69 26.28
C GLN A 17 -32.82 -24.32 25.26
N GLY A 18 -32.42 -24.20 24.00
CA GLY A 18 -33.31 -23.77 22.94
C GLY A 18 -32.56 -23.56 21.63
N ALA A 19 -31.62 -24.45 21.31
CA ALA A 19 -31.11 -24.55 19.96
C ALA A 19 -32.08 -25.44 19.19
N SER A 20 -32.96 -24.85 18.38
CA SER A 20 -33.52 -25.57 17.25
C SER A 20 -32.35 -26.18 16.49
N SER A 21 -32.38 -27.49 16.27
CA SER A 21 -31.30 -28.15 15.54
C SER A 21 -31.24 -27.50 14.16
N LEU A 22 -30.21 -26.71 13.92
CA LEU A 22 -29.87 -26.17 12.60
C LEU A 22 -29.32 -27.30 11.74
N LEU A 23 -30.04 -28.42 11.67
CA LEU A 23 -29.81 -29.50 10.72
C LEU A 23 -30.17 -28.95 9.35
N ARG A 24 -29.18 -28.30 8.76
CA ARG A 24 -29.20 -27.79 7.39
C ARG A 24 -29.39 -28.98 6.46
N THR A 25 -30.61 -29.15 5.95
CA THR A 25 -30.98 -30.23 5.01
C THR A 25 -30.51 -29.97 3.58
N THR A 26 -30.00 -28.78 3.28
CA THR A 26 -29.55 -28.40 1.93
C THR A 26 -28.03 -28.30 1.85
N PRO A 27 -27.38 -28.98 0.89
CA PRO A 27 -25.95 -28.79 0.66
C PRO A 27 -25.70 -27.35 0.18
N LEU A 28 -24.65 -26.71 0.70
CA LEU A 28 -24.17 -25.42 0.21
C LEU A 28 -23.80 -25.59 -1.28
N ARG A 29 -24.57 -24.94 -2.17
CA ARG A 29 -24.19 -24.84 -3.58
C ARG A 29 -22.95 -23.94 -3.67
N ASN A 30 -21.82 -24.50 -4.12
CA ASN A 30 -20.65 -23.74 -4.53
C ASN A 30 -20.98 -22.92 -5.77
N THR A 31 -21.63 -21.77 -5.57
CA THR A 31 -21.73 -20.76 -6.61
C THR A 31 -20.43 -19.94 -6.59
N PRO A 32 -19.87 -19.57 -7.74
CA PRO A 32 -18.72 -18.68 -7.75
C PRO A 32 -19.13 -17.36 -7.09
N PHE A 33 -18.41 -16.97 -6.02
CA PHE A 33 -18.60 -15.68 -5.39
C PHE A 33 -18.37 -14.57 -6.42
N LYS A 34 -19.46 -13.96 -6.90
CA LYS A 34 -19.37 -12.80 -7.81
C LYS A 34 -18.75 -11.63 -7.04
N ARG A 35 -17.48 -11.34 -7.31
CA ARG A 35 -16.80 -10.15 -6.77
C ARG A 35 -17.30 -8.91 -7.52
N LYS A 36 -17.76 -7.90 -6.80
CA LYS A 36 -18.09 -6.60 -7.39
C LYS A 36 -16.80 -5.92 -7.87
N ALA A 37 -16.88 -5.21 -9.00
CA ALA A 37 -15.78 -4.37 -9.46
C ALA A 37 -15.42 -3.32 -8.40
N ARG A 38 -14.12 -3.03 -8.24
CA ARG A 38 -13.66 -2.01 -7.31
C ARG A 38 -14.12 -0.63 -7.79
N LYS A 39 -14.60 0.21 -6.87
CA LYS A 39 -14.94 1.60 -7.19
C LYS A 39 -13.67 2.35 -7.63
N LYS A 40 -13.75 3.08 -8.74
CA LYS A 40 -12.72 4.04 -9.17
C LYS A 40 -12.56 5.11 -8.08
N ARG A 41 -11.32 5.54 -7.84
CA ARG A 41 -10.95 6.53 -6.83
C ARG A 41 -10.13 7.60 -7.54
N ALA A 42 -10.33 8.87 -7.21
CA ALA A 42 -9.65 9.99 -7.87
C ALA A 42 -8.12 9.98 -7.71
N TRP A 43 -7.60 9.24 -6.74
CA TRP A 43 -6.16 9.14 -6.44
C TRP A 43 -5.51 7.84 -6.93
N HIS A 44 -6.28 6.98 -7.62
CA HIS A 44 -5.83 5.67 -8.05
C HIS A 44 -5.81 5.55 -9.58
N ASP A 45 -4.62 5.54 -10.15
CA ASP A 45 -4.35 5.55 -11.58
C ASP A 45 -3.45 4.37 -11.94
N LYS A 46 -4.08 3.31 -12.45
CA LYS A 46 -3.37 2.07 -12.82
C LYS A 46 -2.30 2.31 -13.90
N LYS A 47 -2.54 3.24 -14.82
CA LYS A 47 -1.59 3.63 -15.87
C LYS A 47 -0.26 4.13 -15.27
N MET A 48 -0.32 5.03 -14.28
CA MET A 48 0.87 5.51 -13.57
C MET A 48 1.65 4.39 -12.90
N LEU A 49 0.94 3.45 -12.25
CA LEU A 49 1.57 2.32 -11.58
C LEU A 49 2.20 1.32 -12.54
N ASP A 50 1.57 1.07 -13.68
CA ASP A 50 2.05 0.09 -14.66
C ASP A 50 3.31 0.59 -15.39
N VAL A 51 3.47 1.90 -15.55
CA VAL A 51 4.66 2.51 -16.17
C VAL A 51 5.93 2.29 -15.33
N CYS A 52 5.79 2.10 -14.01
CA CYS A 52 6.93 1.76 -13.16
C CYS A 52 7.49 0.34 -13.44
N ARG A 53 6.70 -0.55 -14.05
CA ARG A 53 7.14 -1.93 -14.34
C ARG A 53 8.16 -1.92 -15.48
N GLY A 54 9.23 -2.70 -15.33
CA GLY A 54 10.29 -2.78 -16.36
C GLY A 54 11.16 -1.53 -16.47
N GLN A 55 11.05 -0.59 -15.53
CA GLN A 55 11.98 0.54 -15.40
C GLN A 55 13.18 0.16 -14.56
N ILE A 56 14.23 0.97 -14.60
CA ILE A 56 15.34 0.88 -13.63
C ILE A 56 14.93 1.44 -12.27
N CYS A 57 15.71 1.17 -11.22
CA CYS A 57 15.49 1.85 -9.94
C CYS A 57 15.90 3.33 -10.05
N TYR A 58 14.96 4.24 -9.75
CA TYR A 58 15.21 5.69 -9.69
C TYR A 58 15.60 6.18 -8.31
N LEU A 59 15.20 5.47 -7.23
CA LEU A 59 15.60 5.80 -5.85
C LEU A 59 17.13 5.76 -5.66
N ARG A 60 17.81 4.75 -6.22
CA ARG A 60 19.28 4.58 -6.22
C ARG A 60 19.96 4.96 -4.88
N VAL A 61 19.37 4.50 -3.77
CA VAL A 61 19.87 4.78 -2.41
C VAL A 61 21.31 4.26 -2.28
N PRO A 62 22.30 5.11 -1.95
CA PRO A 62 23.68 4.69 -1.79
C PRO A 62 23.83 3.56 -0.76
N GLY A 63 24.61 2.53 -1.08
CA GLY A 63 24.84 1.36 -0.21
C GLY A 63 23.66 0.40 -0.05
N THR A 64 22.47 0.75 -0.54
CA THR A 64 21.27 -0.10 -0.51
C THR A 64 20.88 -0.59 -1.89
N CYS A 65 21.03 0.26 -2.91
CA CYS A 65 20.68 -0.10 -4.28
C CYS A 65 21.77 -0.97 -4.90
N PRO A 66 21.42 -2.13 -5.49
CA PRO A 66 22.38 -2.91 -6.25
C PRO A 66 22.62 -2.36 -7.67
N CYS A 67 21.95 -1.26 -8.07
CA CYS A 67 22.13 -0.56 -9.35
C CYS A 67 22.09 -1.47 -10.59
N ARG A 68 21.16 -2.42 -10.59
CA ARG A 68 21.01 -3.40 -11.67
C ARG A 68 20.18 -2.85 -12.84
N GLU A 69 20.27 -3.55 -13.96
CA GLU A 69 19.40 -3.38 -15.13
C GLU A 69 17.91 -3.57 -14.77
N PRO A 70 16.95 -3.29 -15.67
CA PRO A 70 15.54 -3.44 -15.36
C PRO A 70 15.24 -4.87 -14.92
N GLU A 71 14.84 -5.02 -13.65
CA GLU A 71 14.55 -6.30 -13.03
C GLU A 71 13.07 -6.36 -12.62
N GLU A 72 12.53 -7.57 -12.47
CA GLU A 72 11.17 -7.79 -11.96
C GLU A 72 10.97 -7.27 -10.53
N THR A 73 12.04 -6.96 -9.80
CA THR A 73 11.99 -6.41 -8.43
C THR A 73 11.57 -4.95 -8.38
N ILE A 74 11.42 -4.28 -9.52
CA ILE A 74 11.07 -2.87 -9.62
C ILE A 74 9.56 -2.70 -9.47
N VAL A 75 9.18 -1.94 -8.44
CA VAL A 75 7.80 -1.68 -8.07
C VAL A 75 7.55 -0.18 -7.92
N PRO A 76 6.30 0.29 -8.11
CA PRO A 76 5.94 1.67 -7.83
C PRO A 76 6.04 1.94 -6.32
N CYS A 77 6.99 2.78 -5.94
CA CYS A 77 7.21 3.23 -4.57
C CYS A 77 6.43 4.52 -4.32
N HIS A 78 5.36 4.44 -3.53
CA HIS A 78 4.55 5.60 -3.14
C HIS A 78 5.32 6.49 -2.17
N SER A 79 5.14 7.81 -2.30
CA SER A 79 5.62 8.78 -1.31
C SER A 79 5.12 8.47 0.11
N ASN A 80 5.99 8.77 1.08
CA ASN A 80 5.69 8.68 2.50
C ASN A 80 5.24 9.99 3.15
N PHE A 81 5.08 11.06 2.37
CA PHE A 81 4.75 12.39 2.89
C PHE A 81 3.24 12.65 2.85
N SER A 82 2.70 13.20 3.95
CA SER A 82 1.28 13.54 4.06
C SER A 82 0.83 14.58 3.01
N GLU A 83 1.74 15.46 2.59
CA GLU A 83 1.54 16.45 1.52
C GLU A 83 1.09 15.80 0.20
N HIS A 84 1.49 14.54 -0.03
CA HIS A 84 1.19 13.78 -1.25
C HIS A 84 -0.12 12.96 -1.13
N GLY A 85 -0.96 13.25 -0.12
CA GLY A 85 -2.26 12.60 0.10
C GLY A 85 -2.19 11.30 0.92
N LYS A 86 -1.03 10.98 1.53
CA LYS A 86 -0.89 9.83 2.44
C LYS A 86 -1.63 10.11 3.76
N GLY A 87 -2.40 9.14 4.25
CA GLY A 87 -3.07 9.26 5.55
C GLY A 87 -4.01 8.09 5.88
N GLY A 88 -4.14 7.77 7.18
CA GLY A 88 -4.99 6.68 7.65
C GLY A 88 -4.63 5.33 7.00
N ALA A 89 -5.61 4.69 6.36
CA ALA A 89 -5.44 3.43 5.62
C ALA A 89 -5.21 3.64 4.11
N ARG A 90 -4.70 4.81 3.70
CA ARG A 90 -4.50 5.21 2.29
C ARG A 90 -3.03 5.54 2.01
N LYS A 91 -2.54 5.03 0.88
CA LYS A 91 -1.26 5.41 0.26
C LYS A 91 -1.36 6.80 -0.39
N ALA A 92 -0.23 7.46 -0.59
CA ALA A 92 -0.15 8.68 -1.40
C ALA A 92 -0.78 8.48 -2.80
N ASP A 93 -1.10 9.57 -3.47
CA ASP A 93 -1.66 9.50 -4.84
C ASP A 93 -0.71 8.79 -5.78
N ASP A 94 -1.25 8.05 -6.75
CA ASP A 94 -0.43 7.23 -7.66
C ASP A 94 0.51 8.08 -8.54
N LYS A 95 0.22 9.38 -8.74
CA LYS A 95 1.15 10.32 -9.38
C LYS A 95 2.43 10.54 -8.57
N TYR A 96 2.36 10.42 -7.25
CA TYR A 96 3.52 10.53 -6.35
C TYR A 96 4.19 9.17 -6.13
N THR A 97 4.53 8.51 -7.25
CA THR A 97 5.26 7.24 -7.25
C THR A 97 6.57 7.36 -8.02
N VAL A 98 7.55 6.57 -7.61
CA VAL A 98 8.83 6.40 -8.31
C VAL A 98 9.16 4.92 -8.47
N PRO A 99 9.80 4.49 -9.57
CA PRO A 99 10.26 3.11 -9.69
C PRO A 99 11.37 2.81 -8.66
N GLY A 100 11.13 1.82 -7.80
CA GLY A 100 12.04 1.41 -6.74
C GLY A 100 12.29 -0.09 -6.75
N CYS A 101 13.55 -0.53 -6.64
CA CYS A 101 13.85 -1.94 -6.40
C CYS A 101 13.46 -2.34 -4.98
N PHE A 102 13.33 -3.65 -4.75
CA PHE A 102 12.96 -4.21 -3.45
C PHE A 102 13.73 -3.61 -2.26
N TRP A 103 15.07 -3.50 -2.35
CA TRP A 103 15.91 -2.98 -1.25
C TRP A 103 15.71 -1.50 -1.00
N CYS A 104 15.70 -0.67 -2.04
CA CYS A 104 15.45 0.76 -1.90
C CYS A 104 14.02 1.04 -1.42
N HIS A 105 13.06 0.25 -1.89
CA HIS A 105 11.68 0.34 -1.44
C HIS A 105 11.58 0.03 0.06
N ALA A 106 12.20 -1.05 0.54
CA ALA A 106 12.21 -1.40 1.96
C ALA A 106 12.89 -0.32 2.81
N TRP A 107 14.04 0.19 2.38
CA TRP A 107 14.73 1.28 3.06
C TRP A 107 13.87 2.55 3.15
N PHE A 108 13.18 2.92 2.07
CA PHE A 108 12.35 4.11 2.04
C PHE A 108 11.09 3.94 2.92
N ASP A 109 10.40 2.81 2.78
CA ASP A 109 9.13 2.55 3.46
C ASP A 109 9.30 2.34 4.97
N THR A 110 10.23 1.50 5.38
CA THR A 110 10.36 1.05 6.79
C THR A 110 11.76 1.23 7.37
N GLY A 111 12.76 1.61 6.58
CA GLY A 111 14.14 1.78 7.06
C GLY A 111 14.29 2.88 8.11
N GLY A 112 15.34 2.77 8.94
CA GLY A 112 15.60 3.69 10.07
C GLY A 112 16.28 5.02 9.71
N ALA A 113 16.41 5.35 8.42
CA ALA A 113 17.02 6.60 8.00
C ALA A 113 16.19 7.83 8.43
N PRO A 114 16.83 8.98 8.71
CA PRO A 114 16.13 10.23 9.01
C PRO A 114 15.11 10.61 7.93
N LEU A 115 13.99 11.19 8.34
CA LEU A 115 12.90 11.56 7.44
C LEU A 115 13.37 12.51 6.33
N GLU A 116 14.22 13.48 6.68
CA GLU A 116 14.78 14.45 5.74
C GLU A 116 15.63 13.77 4.66
N GLN A 117 16.47 12.81 5.05
CA GLN A 117 17.27 12.03 4.09
C GLN A 117 16.36 11.22 3.15
N LYS A 118 15.29 10.62 3.67
CA LYS A 118 14.32 9.93 2.83
C LYS A 118 13.63 10.89 1.86
N ARG A 119 13.30 12.10 2.32
CA ARG A 119 12.68 13.16 1.51
C ARG A 119 13.60 13.58 0.38
N GLU A 120 14.85 13.92 0.68
CA GLU A 120 15.83 14.30 -0.32
C GLU A 120 16.02 13.22 -1.39
N VAL A 121 16.20 11.96 -0.98
CA VAL A 121 16.31 10.83 -1.90
C VAL A 121 15.08 10.71 -2.79
N PHE A 122 13.88 10.82 -2.21
CA PHE A 122 12.63 10.74 -2.97
C PHE A 122 12.50 11.90 -3.94
N ASP A 123 12.76 13.13 -3.52
CA ASP A 123 12.61 14.34 -4.36
C ASP A 123 13.59 14.32 -5.54
N ILE A 124 14.83 13.87 -5.31
CA ILE A 124 15.81 13.64 -6.38
C ILE A 124 15.31 12.57 -7.36
N ALA A 125 14.83 11.43 -6.86
CA ALA A 125 14.31 10.35 -7.68
C ALA A 125 13.07 10.79 -8.49
N TYR A 126 12.16 11.52 -7.85
CA TYR A 126 10.93 12.05 -8.43
C TYR A 126 11.22 13.08 -9.52
N SER A 127 12.24 13.92 -9.31
CA SER A 127 12.70 14.90 -10.30
C SER A 127 13.31 14.20 -11.52
N ARG A 128 14.11 13.15 -11.33
CA ARG A 128 14.67 12.33 -12.44
C ARG A 128 13.58 11.59 -13.21
N TRP A 129 12.55 11.13 -12.51
CA TRP A 129 11.43 10.37 -13.06
C TRP A 129 10.41 11.23 -13.82
N SER A 130 10.41 12.56 -13.60
CA SER A 130 9.44 13.51 -14.16
C SER A 130 9.19 13.35 -15.65
N ARG A 131 10.24 13.23 -16.47
CA ARG A 131 10.12 13.13 -17.94
C ARG A 131 9.21 12.01 -18.41
N ILE A 132 9.27 10.84 -17.78
CA ILE A 132 8.47 9.67 -18.16
C ILE A 132 7.10 9.72 -17.49
N ARG A 133 7.07 10.10 -16.20
CA ARG A 133 5.82 10.27 -15.45
C ARG A 133 4.89 11.29 -16.11
N ASP A 134 5.41 12.47 -16.45
CA ASP A 134 4.63 13.59 -16.94
C ASP A 134 4.10 13.32 -18.35
N ALA A 135 4.85 12.58 -19.16
CA ALA A 135 4.36 12.05 -20.44
C ALA A 135 3.11 11.18 -20.24
N VAL A 136 3.14 10.30 -19.26
CA VAL A 136 1.99 9.45 -18.90
C VAL A 136 0.86 10.26 -18.27
N GLU A 137 1.17 11.29 -17.49
CA GLU A 137 0.15 12.18 -16.92
C GLU A 137 -0.65 12.88 -18.01
N MET A 138 0.03 13.38 -19.05
CA MET A 138 -0.62 13.96 -20.22
C MET A 138 -1.51 12.94 -20.94
N GLU A 139 -1.00 11.72 -21.18
CA GLU A 139 -1.79 10.64 -21.81
C GLU A 139 -3.01 10.20 -20.96
N ILE A 140 -2.96 10.36 -19.65
CA ILE A 140 -4.10 10.10 -18.76
C ILE A 140 -5.10 11.25 -18.83
N ALA A 141 -4.62 12.50 -18.88
CA ALA A 141 -5.47 13.69 -18.95
C ALA A 141 -6.26 13.76 -20.26
N ASP A 142 -5.70 13.24 -21.36
CA ASP A 142 -6.32 13.22 -22.68
C ASP A 142 -7.29 12.03 -22.92
N ALA A 143 -7.44 11.11 -21.95
CA ALA A 143 -8.18 9.85 -22.09
C ALA A 143 -9.48 9.78 -21.28
#